data_AF-D8S690-F1
#
_entry.id   AF-D8S690-F1
#
_cell.length_a   1.000
_cell.length_b   1.000
_cell.length_c   1.000
_cell.angle_alpha   90.00
_cell.angle_beta   90.00
_cell.angle_gamma   90.00
#
_symmetry.space_group_name_H-M   'P 1'
#
loop_
_entity.id
_entity.type
_entity.pdbx_description
1 polymer ?
#
loop_
_entity_poly.entity_id
_entity_poly.type
_entity_poly.pdbx_seq_one_letter_code
_entity_poly.pdbx_strand_id
1 'polypeptide(L)'
;IACRGNGETTVSATISFASKVAGIKVFVTGGIGGVHRQGESRKPKVPQGSYFCVFNFVFIKLLGLNRTRYKTPVAVVCAGVKSILDIPRTLEYLVRPSYSARAYSTDEFPAFFTPKSG
;
A
#
# COMPACT_ATOMS: atom_id res chain seq x y z
N ILE A 1 -0.59 -12.36 20.08
CA ILE A 1 -0.41 -13.83 20.04
C ILE A 1 0.34 -14.33 21.27
N ALA A 2 1.61 -13.99 21.48
CA ALA A 2 2.41 -14.48 22.62
C ALA A 2 1.76 -14.24 23.99
N CYS A 3 1.28 -13.02 24.24
CA CYS A 3 0.65 -12.67 25.52
C CYS A 3 -0.85 -13.02 25.61
N ARG A 4 -1.42 -13.74 24.63
CA ARG A 4 -2.85 -14.09 24.54
C ARG A 4 -3.87 -12.94 24.68
N GLY A 5 -3.45 -11.68 24.59
CA GLY A 5 -4.34 -10.53 24.53
C GLY A 5 -4.95 -10.27 23.15
N ASN A 6 -5.91 -9.35 23.12
CA ASN A 6 -6.53 -8.85 21.89
C ASN A 6 -5.60 -7.88 21.14
N GLY A 7 -5.75 -7.79 19.82
CA GLY A 7 -5.03 -6.82 19.01
C GLY A 7 -5.77 -6.53 17.72
N GLU A 8 -5.81 -5.26 17.33
CA GLU A 8 -6.36 -4.83 16.06
C GLU A 8 -5.30 -4.91 14.97
N THR A 9 -5.68 -5.49 13.82
CA THR A 9 -4.73 -5.74 12.74
C THR A 9 -4.72 -4.57 11.77
N THR A 10 -3.53 -4.09 11.43
CA THR A 10 -3.36 -3.14 10.34
C THR A 10 -3.55 -3.84 8.99
N VAL A 11 -3.58 -3.07 7.90
CA VAL A 11 -3.66 -3.60 6.53
C VAL A 11 -2.59 -4.67 6.28
N SER A 12 -1.34 -4.43 6.69
CA SER A 12 -0.22 -5.37 6.44
C SER A 12 -0.39 -6.69 7.18
N ALA A 13 -0.80 -6.65 8.45
CA ALA A 13 -1.07 -7.85 9.23
C ALA A 13 -2.26 -8.61 8.66
N THR A 14 -3.33 -7.90 8.29
CA THR A 14 -4.56 -8.48 7.73
C THR A 14 -4.29 -9.23 6.44
N ILE A 15 -3.68 -8.60 5.43
CA ILE A 15 -3.43 -9.25 4.13
C ILE A 15 -2.43 -10.40 4.25
N SER A 16 -1.44 -10.29 5.14
CA SER A 16 -0.45 -11.34 5.39
C SER A 16 -1.10 -12.61 5.94
N PHE A 17 -2.01 -12.44 6.91
CA PHE A 17 -2.76 -13.53 7.51
C PHE A 17 -3.83 -14.08 6.54
N ALA A 18 -4.66 -13.20 5.99
CA ALA A 18 -5.77 -13.52 5.10
C ALA A 18 -5.31 -14.30 3.85
N SER A 19 -4.21 -13.87 3.23
CA SER A 19 -3.65 -14.56 2.06
C SER A 19 -3.16 -15.97 2.36
N LYS A 20 -2.59 -16.19 3.56
CA LYS A 20 -1.95 -17.45 3.92
C LYS A 20 -2.91 -18.48 4.46
N VAL A 21 -3.85 -18.02 5.28
CA VAL A 21 -4.72 -18.89 6.06
C VAL A 21 -6.06 -19.10 5.38
N ALA A 22 -6.60 -18.07 4.74
CA ALA A 22 -7.94 -18.09 4.17
C ALA A 22 -7.95 -18.03 2.63
N GLY A 23 -6.79 -17.94 1.98
CA GLY A 23 -6.69 -17.85 0.52
C GLY A 23 -7.34 -16.59 -0.08
N ILE A 24 -7.61 -15.56 0.73
CA ILE A 24 -8.30 -14.34 0.33
C ILE A 24 -7.47 -13.62 -0.76
N LYS A 25 -8.16 -13.19 -1.82
CA LYS A 25 -7.56 -12.51 -2.98
C LYS A 25 -7.86 -11.02 -3.04
N VAL A 26 -8.88 -10.56 -2.32
CA VAL A 26 -9.32 -9.16 -2.32
C VAL A 26 -9.55 -8.71 -0.89
N PHE A 27 -9.03 -7.52 -0.54
CA PHE A 27 -9.22 -6.88 0.75
C PHE A 27 -9.60 -5.41 0.54
N VAL A 28 -10.57 -4.91 1.33
CA VAL A 28 -11.07 -3.53 1.21
C VAL A 28 -10.77 -2.77 2.48
N THR A 29 -10.29 -1.54 2.35
CA THR A 29 -10.02 -0.63 3.49
C THR A 29 -10.21 0.81 3.06
N GLY A 30 -10.37 1.73 4.01
CA GLY A 30 -10.47 3.16 3.69
C GLY A 30 -9.20 3.67 3.01
N GLY A 31 -8.02 3.42 3.59
CA GLY A 31 -6.75 3.95 3.09
C GLY A 31 -5.56 3.15 3.61
N ILE A 32 -4.57 2.96 2.75
CA ILE A 32 -3.34 2.23 3.11
C ILE A 32 -2.36 3.11 3.90
N GLY A 33 -1.36 2.47 4.49
CA GLY A 33 -0.17 3.16 5.02
C GLY A 33 0.74 3.68 3.92
N GLY A 34 1.78 4.42 4.30
CA GLY A 34 2.70 5.06 3.36
C GLY A 34 3.79 5.85 4.07
N VAL A 35 4.47 6.69 3.30
CA VAL A 35 5.55 7.56 3.78
C VAL A 35 4.94 8.75 4.52
N HIS A 36 5.45 9.04 5.72
CA HIS A 36 5.06 10.25 6.46
C HIS A 36 5.76 11.47 5.87
N ARG A 37 5.09 12.63 5.89
CA ARG A 37 5.58 13.90 5.30
C ARG A 37 6.95 14.36 5.83
N GLN A 38 7.32 13.95 7.05
CA GLN A 38 8.59 14.31 7.69
C GLN A 38 9.66 13.20 7.62
N GLY A 39 9.40 12.08 6.94
CA GLY A 39 10.34 10.97 6.79
C GLY A 39 11.28 11.16 5.59
N GLU A 40 12.55 11.46 5.86
CA GLU A 40 13.70 11.57 4.93
C GLU A 40 13.64 12.59 3.77
N SER A 41 14.82 13.00 3.27
CA SER A 41 15.04 14.19 2.42
C SER A 41 15.00 13.94 0.90
N ARG A 42 14.49 12.80 0.42
CA ARG A 42 14.57 12.48 -1.01
C ARG A 42 13.48 13.21 -1.81
N LYS A 43 13.86 13.78 -2.95
CA LYS A 43 12.92 14.43 -3.88
C LYS A 43 12.17 13.38 -4.70
N PRO A 44 10.84 13.46 -4.80
CA PRO A 44 10.06 12.52 -5.59
C PRO A 44 10.32 12.68 -7.09
N LYS A 45 10.51 11.56 -7.80
CA LYS A 45 10.49 11.43 -9.27
C LYS A 45 9.39 10.43 -9.63
N VAL A 46 8.15 10.89 -9.63
CA VAL A 46 7.00 10.06 -10.02
C VAL A 46 6.50 10.56 -11.39
N PRO A 47 6.29 9.68 -12.39
CA PRO A 47 5.61 10.05 -13.63
C PRO A 47 4.20 10.58 -13.34
N GLN A 48 3.64 11.43 -14.19
CA GLN A 48 2.19 11.65 -14.20
C GLN A 48 1.56 10.58 -15.12
N GLY A 49 0.58 9.82 -14.63
CA GLY A 49 -0.09 8.76 -15.39
C GLY A 49 -1.31 8.24 -14.63
N SER A 50 -2.16 7.41 -15.24
CA SER A 50 -3.48 7.10 -14.70
C SER A 50 -3.46 6.26 -13.40
N TYR A 51 -3.89 6.83 -12.26
CA TYR A 51 -3.81 6.27 -10.90
C TYR A 51 -5.13 5.99 -10.12
N PHE A 52 -5.20 4.90 -9.32
CA PHE A 52 -6.21 4.36 -8.36
C PHE A 52 -5.48 3.30 -7.56
N CYS A 53 -6.16 2.86 -6.52
CA CYS A 53 -5.63 1.89 -5.61
C CYS A 53 -6.40 0.59 -5.73
N VAL A 54 -6.04 -0.20 -6.74
CA VAL A 54 -5.91 -1.63 -6.51
C VAL A 54 -4.43 -1.90 -6.35
N PHE A 55 -3.99 -2.06 -5.10
CA PHE A 55 -2.63 -2.51 -4.85
C PHE A 55 -2.59 -4.02 -4.94
N ASN A 56 -1.80 -4.56 -5.85
CA ASN A 56 -1.28 -5.90 -5.64
C ASN A 56 -0.14 -5.78 -4.62
N PHE A 57 -0.44 -5.97 -3.34
CA PHE A 57 0.57 -5.90 -2.28
C PHE A 57 1.35 -7.21 -2.21
N VAL A 58 2.41 -7.38 -3.01
CA VAL A 58 3.42 -8.41 -2.71
C VAL A 58 4.33 -7.87 -1.61
N PHE A 59 4.07 -8.12 -0.33
CA PHE A 59 4.83 -7.49 0.77
C PHE A 59 6.36 -7.44 0.58
N ILE A 60 6.95 -6.29 0.93
CA ILE A 60 8.32 -5.89 0.62
C ILE A 60 9.34 -6.63 1.48
N LYS A 61 10.47 -6.90 0.84
CA LYS A 61 11.75 -7.27 1.43
C LYS A 61 12.22 -6.14 2.34
N LEU A 62 12.10 -6.33 3.65
CA LEU A 62 12.73 -5.48 4.65
C LEU A 62 14.26 -5.70 4.54
N LEU A 63 14.99 -4.59 4.41
CA LEU A 63 16.43 -4.40 4.54
C LEU A 63 17.30 -5.68 4.65
N GLY A 64 18.11 -5.95 3.62
CA GLY A 64 19.40 -6.65 3.77
C GLY A 64 19.43 -8.18 3.69
N LEU A 65 18.32 -8.90 3.49
CA LEU A 65 18.37 -10.38 3.40
C LEU A 65 17.78 -10.90 2.08
N ASN A 66 18.66 -11.45 1.24
CA ASN A 66 18.38 -11.84 -0.15
C ASN A 66 17.40 -13.02 -0.36
N ARG A 67 16.61 -13.44 0.65
CA ARG A 67 15.91 -14.74 0.61
C ARG A 67 14.41 -14.79 0.92
N THR A 68 13.76 -13.70 1.30
CA THR A 68 12.31 -13.74 1.64
C THR A 68 11.43 -13.20 0.52
N ARG A 69 10.89 -14.10 -0.32
CA ARG A 69 9.81 -13.80 -1.28
C ARG A 69 8.45 -14.01 -0.62
N TYR A 70 7.99 -13.05 0.17
CA TYR A 70 6.65 -13.12 0.77
C TYR A 70 5.59 -12.69 -0.26
N LYS A 71 5.26 -13.60 -1.18
CA LYS A 71 4.16 -13.40 -2.14
C LYS A 71 2.83 -13.48 -1.42
N THR A 72 2.20 -12.34 -1.22
CA THR A 72 0.83 -12.21 -0.71
C THR A 72 -0.03 -11.68 -1.86
N PRO A 73 -0.58 -12.55 -2.73
CA PRO A 73 -1.34 -12.10 -3.90
C PRO A 73 -2.74 -11.60 -3.49
N VAL A 74 -2.78 -10.48 -2.77
CA VAL A 74 -4.00 -9.80 -2.34
C VAL A 74 -4.10 -8.47 -3.05
N ALA A 75 -5.20 -8.28 -3.77
CA ALA A 75 -5.62 -6.99 -4.28
C ALA A 75 -6.25 -6.17 -3.15
N VAL A 76 -5.69 -4.99 -2.84
CA VAL A 76 -6.25 -4.08 -1.85
C VAL A 76 -6.97 -2.95 -2.55
N VAL A 77 -8.27 -2.80 -2.29
CA VAL A 77 -9.11 -1.69 -2.76
C VAL A 77 -9.19 -0.64 -1.66
N CYS A 78 -8.82 0.60 -1.98
CA CYS A 78 -8.91 1.73 -1.04
C CYS A 78 -9.03 3.09 -1.73
N ALA A 79 -9.29 4.14 -0.95
CA ALA A 79 -9.36 5.52 -1.42
C ALA A 79 -7.97 6.21 -1.45
N GLY A 80 -6.89 5.46 -1.67
CA GLY A 80 -5.53 6.02 -1.62
C GLY A 80 -4.74 5.70 -0.37
N VAL A 81 -3.75 6.55 -0.08
CA VAL A 81 -3.02 6.58 1.20
C VAL A 81 -3.73 7.54 2.14
N LYS A 82 -3.67 7.28 3.46
CA LYS A 82 -4.27 8.19 4.46
C LYS A 82 -3.77 9.63 4.26
N SER A 83 -4.67 10.61 4.43
CA SER A 83 -4.43 12.03 4.11
C SER A 83 -3.24 12.66 4.84
N ILE A 84 -2.83 12.11 5.98
CA ILE A 84 -1.66 12.54 6.77
C ILE A 84 -0.31 12.20 6.14
N LEU A 85 -0.30 11.38 5.08
CA LEU A 85 0.90 10.85 4.44
C LEU A 85 1.35 11.72 3.27
N ASP A 86 2.54 11.41 2.75
CA ASP A 86 3.13 12.00 1.55
C ASP A 86 2.81 11.13 0.34
N ILE A 87 1.91 11.61 -0.52
CA ILE A 87 1.44 10.86 -1.69
C ILE A 87 2.56 10.66 -2.71
N PRO A 88 3.27 11.71 -3.21
CA PRO A 88 4.36 11.53 -4.17
C PRO A 88 5.42 10.54 -3.70
N ARG A 89 5.87 10.65 -2.45
CA ARG A 89 6.88 9.73 -1.92
C ARG A 89 6.34 8.33 -1.78
N THR A 90 5.10 8.16 -1.32
CA THR A 90 4.51 6.83 -1.20
C THR A 90 4.42 6.16 -2.57
N LEU A 91 4.07 6.91 -3.63
CA LEU A 91 4.04 6.39 -5.00
C LEU A 91 5.42 5.91 -5.49
N GLU A 92 6.53 6.57 -5.14
CA GLU A 92 7.87 6.06 -5.48
C GLU A 92 8.14 4.67 -4.89
N TYR A 93 7.62 4.40 -3.70
CA TYR A 93 7.76 3.08 -3.07
C TYR A 93 6.88 2.02 -3.74
N LEU A 94 5.74 2.44 -4.29
CA LEU A 94 4.72 1.59 -4.90
C LEU A 94 4.95 1.36 -6.41
N VAL A 95 5.64 2.24 -7.11
CA VAL A 95 6.00 2.09 -8.53
C VAL A 95 7.36 1.38 -8.64
N ARG A 96 7.45 0.17 -8.07
CA ARG A 96 8.59 -0.74 -8.29
C ARG A 96 8.11 -1.95 -9.10
N PRO A 97 8.98 -2.66 -9.83
CA PRO A 97 8.58 -3.76 -10.73
C PRO A 97 7.74 -4.89 -10.09
N SER A 98 7.72 -4.98 -8.76
CA SER A 98 6.96 -6.00 -8.01
C SER A 98 5.59 -5.52 -7.52
N TYR A 99 5.23 -4.26 -7.77
CA TYR A 99 4.00 -3.64 -7.31
C TYR A 99 3.32 -2.91 -8.46
N SER A 100 1.99 -2.96 -8.47
CA SER A 100 1.17 -2.19 -9.39
C SER A 100 0.16 -1.38 -8.58
N ALA A 101 0.07 -0.10 -8.88
CA ALA A 101 -1.00 0.81 -8.48
C ALA A 101 -1.63 1.34 -9.78
N ARG A 102 -2.96 1.38 -9.87
CA ARG A 102 -3.68 1.72 -11.10
C ARG A 102 -5.00 2.35 -10.78
N ALA A 103 -5.40 3.35 -11.62
CA ALA A 103 -6.68 4.10 -11.82
C ALA A 103 -7.98 3.32 -12.02
N TYR A 104 -9.07 3.79 -11.41
CA TYR A 104 -10.45 3.46 -11.72
C TYR A 104 -11.20 4.76 -11.83
N SER A 105 -11.62 5.06 -13.06
CA SER A 105 -12.43 6.23 -13.38
C SER A 105 -11.80 7.59 -13.06
N THR A 106 -10.47 7.68 -12.92
CA THR A 106 -9.73 8.92 -12.73
C THR A 106 -8.31 8.74 -13.26
N ASP A 107 -7.64 9.81 -13.68
CA ASP A 107 -6.22 9.79 -14.03
C ASP A 107 -5.32 10.15 -12.85
N GLU A 108 -5.89 10.54 -11.72
CA GLU A 108 -5.16 11.06 -10.56
C GLU A 108 -5.26 10.14 -9.34
N PHE A 109 -4.20 10.07 -8.54
CA PHE A 109 -4.17 9.23 -7.35
C PHE A 109 -5.07 9.83 -6.26
N PRO A 110 -6.00 9.07 -5.66
CA PRO A 110 -6.90 9.61 -4.66
C PRO A 110 -6.18 9.94 -3.34
N ALA A 111 -6.56 11.03 -2.69
CA ALA A 111 -5.95 11.54 -1.46
C ALA A 111 -6.83 11.28 -0.22
N PHE A 112 -7.42 10.08 -0.16
CA PHE A 112 -8.32 9.63 0.90
C PHE A 112 -9.64 10.40 0.95
N PHE A 113 -9.66 11.58 1.58
CA PHE A 113 -10.88 12.39 1.70
C PHE A 113 -11.23 13.16 0.42
N THR A 114 -10.24 13.42 -0.43
CA THR A 114 -10.43 14.12 -1.70
C THR A 114 -10.18 13.18 -2.88
N PRO A 115 -11.02 13.22 -3.93
CA PRO A 115 -10.79 12.44 -5.15
C PRO A 115 -9.50 12.84 -5.89
N LYS A 116 -9.03 14.07 -5.66
CA LYS A 116 -7.85 14.67 -6.29
C LYS A 116 -6.75 14.89 -5.25
N SER A 117 -5.50 14.67 -5.64
CA SER A 117 -4.28 14.81 -4.84
C SER A 117 -3.52 16.13 -5.03
N GLY A 118 -3.79 16.87 -6.11
CA GLY A 118 -3.09 18.10 -6.48
C GLY A 118 -1.93 17.86 -7.44
#